data_AF-A0A2V8KTU9-F1
#
_entry.id   AF-A0A2V8KTU9-F1
#
_cell.length_a   1.000
_cell.length_b   1.000
_cell.length_c   1.000
_cell.angle_alpha   90.00
_cell.angle_beta   90.00
_cell.angle_gamma   90.00
#
_symmetry.space_group_name_H-M   'P 1'
#
loop_
_entity.id
_entity.type
_entity.pdbx_description
1 polymer ?
#
loop_
_entity_poly.entity_id
_entity_poly.type
_entity_poly.pdbx_seq_one_letter_code
_entity_poly.pdbx_strand_id
1 'polypeptide(L)'
;MPLDQFKDAKGELDDVKLIKAFNDDKTPLLFKAKAPIPPDAVTASSSGLDPHISPANADVQAARVAKARKISVDQVQPLIAQYTERPDLGFLGAPRVNVLMLNVALDQRSPSSK
;
A
#
# COMPACT_ATOMS: atom_id res chain seq x y z
N MET A 1 -16.55 5.94 6.28
CA MET A 1 -17.14 5.64 7.60
C MET A 1 -16.19 4.71 8.34
N PRO A 2 -16.01 4.85 9.65
CA PRO A 2 -15.24 3.88 10.43
C PRO A 2 -15.98 2.54 10.45
N LEU A 3 -15.24 1.43 10.27
CA LEU A 3 -15.80 0.07 10.30
C LEU A 3 -16.36 -0.32 11.68
N ASP A 4 -16.08 0.48 12.71
CA ASP A 4 -16.50 0.22 14.08
C ASP A 4 -18.02 0.22 14.27
N GLN A 5 -18.75 0.98 13.44
CA GLN A 5 -20.21 0.99 13.46
C GLN A 5 -20.85 -0.31 12.93
N PHE A 6 -20.06 -1.16 12.29
CA PHE A 6 -20.48 -2.45 11.75
C PHE A 6 -20.00 -3.62 12.60
N LYS A 7 -19.59 -3.37 13.85
CA LYS A 7 -19.22 -4.43 14.78
C LYS A 7 -20.41 -4.90 15.62
N ASP A 8 -20.44 -6.17 15.96
CA ASP A 8 -21.38 -6.76 16.90
C ASP A 8 -20.92 -6.56 18.36
N ALA A 9 -21.67 -7.10 19.32
CA ALA A 9 -21.33 -6.99 20.75
C ALA A 9 -20.03 -7.71 21.14
N LYS A 10 -19.50 -8.59 20.26
CA LYS A 10 -18.24 -9.32 20.44
C LYS A 10 -17.07 -8.62 19.74
N GLY A 11 -17.33 -7.55 18.99
CA GLY A 11 -16.34 -6.80 18.23
C GLY A 11 -16.04 -7.38 16.84
N GLU A 12 -16.78 -8.41 16.41
CA GLU A 12 -16.70 -9.00 15.07
C GLU A 12 -17.57 -8.22 14.09
N LEU A 13 -17.29 -8.31 12.79
CA LEU A 13 -18.08 -7.61 11.78
C LEU A 13 -19.48 -8.25 11.67
N ASP A 14 -20.51 -7.42 11.74
CA ASP A 14 -21.91 -7.79 11.59
C ASP A 14 -22.30 -7.73 10.11
N ASP A 15 -22.24 -8.88 9.46
CA ASP A 15 -22.53 -9.04 8.03
C ASP A 15 -23.95 -8.58 7.66
N VAL A 16 -24.93 -8.75 8.55
CA VAL A 16 -26.32 -8.36 8.29
C VAL A 16 -26.46 -6.84 8.25
N LYS A 17 -25.77 -6.12 9.15
CA LYS A 17 -25.70 -4.66 9.10
C LYS A 17 -24.96 -4.16 7.87
N LEU A 18 -23.88 -4.83 7.47
CA LEU A 18 -23.11 -4.46 6.28
C LEU A 18 -23.94 -4.63 4.99
N ILE A 19 -24.64 -5.75 4.83
CA ILE A 19 -25.49 -6.01 3.66
C ILE A 19 -26.63 -5.00 3.58
N LYS A 20 -27.29 -4.71 4.70
CA LYS A 20 -28.36 -3.70 4.75
C LYS A 20 -27.84 -2.31 4.37
N ALA A 21 -26.69 -1.91 4.89
CA ALA A 21 -26.12 -0.61 4.59
C ALA A 21 -25.55 -0.52 3.16
N PHE A 22 -25.11 -1.63 2.58
CA PHE A 22 -24.69 -1.70 1.17
C PHE A 22 -25.88 -1.55 0.21
N ASN A 23 -27.03 -2.12 0.56
CA ASN A 23 -28.26 -2.04 -0.23
C ASN A 23 -29.10 -0.78 0.06
N ASP A 24 -28.63 0.13 0.91
CA ASP A 24 -29.32 1.38 1.22
C ASP A 24 -28.92 2.49 0.25
N ASP A 25 -29.79 2.76 -0.72
CA ASP A 25 -29.59 3.81 -1.73
C ASP A 25 -29.50 5.23 -1.13
N LYS A 26 -29.97 5.45 0.11
CA LYS A 26 -29.98 6.76 0.76
C LYS A 26 -28.69 7.08 1.50
N THR A 27 -27.93 6.07 1.92
CA THR A 27 -26.66 6.22 2.65
C THR A 27 -25.58 5.32 2.06
N PRO A 28 -24.99 5.70 0.91
CA PRO A 28 -23.93 4.91 0.30
C PRO A 28 -22.75 4.74 1.25
N LEU A 29 -22.18 3.53 1.28
CA LEU A 29 -21.00 3.20 2.06
C LEU A 29 -19.76 3.92 1.53
N LEU A 30 -19.58 5.18 1.90
CA LEU A 30 -18.42 5.97 1.52
C LEU A 30 -17.24 5.67 2.45
N PHE A 31 -16.28 4.90 1.95
CA PHE A 31 -15.00 4.66 2.60
C PHE A 31 -14.05 5.82 2.31
N LYS A 32 -13.71 6.60 3.35
CA LYS A 32 -12.64 7.58 3.26
C LYS A 32 -11.32 6.89 3.55
N ALA A 33 -10.36 7.06 2.65
CA ALA A 33 -9.00 6.61 2.88
C ALA A 33 -8.43 7.30 4.14
N LYS A 34 -7.69 6.55 4.96
CA LYS A 34 -7.05 7.09 6.17
C LYS A 34 -5.86 8.00 5.85
N ALA A 35 -5.32 7.91 4.64
CA ALA A 35 -4.22 8.71 4.13
C ALA A 35 -4.43 8.97 2.62
N PRO A 36 -3.81 10.02 2.05
CA PRO A 36 -3.80 10.23 0.60
C PRO A 36 -3.28 8.98 -0.11
N ILE A 37 -4.04 8.49 -1.09
CA ILE A 37 -3.65 7.33 -1.89
C ILE A 37 -2.92 7.84 -3.14
N PRO A 38 -1.66 7.45 -3.36
CA PRO A 38 -0.94 7.80 -4.58
C PRO A 38 -1.68 7.31 -5.83
N PRO A 39 -1.74 8.09 -6.91
CA PRO A 39 -2.52 7.74 -8.10
C PRO A 39 -2.03 6.46 -8.78
N ASP A 40 -0.74 6.16 -8.69
CA ASP A 40 -0.13 4.92 -9.19
C ASP A 40 -0.47 3.68 -8.33
N ALA A 41 -1.03 3.86 -7.13
CA ALA A 41 -1.50 2.75 -6.31
C ALA A 41 -2.86 2.19 -6.79
N VAL A 42 -3.62 2.98 -7.56
CA VAL A 42 -4.96 2.61 -8.07
C VAL A 42 -5.01 2.51 -9.59
N THR A 43 -4.01 3.08 -10.26
CA THR A 43 -3.88 3.02 -11.71
C THR A 43 -2.96 1.86 -12.07
N ALA A 44 -3.50 0.80 -12.67
CA ALA A 44 -2.68 -0.28 -13.19
C ALA A 44 -1.82 0.25 -14.35
N SER A 45 -0.54 -0.14 -14.40
CA SER A 45 0.30 0.10 -15.56
C SER A 45 -0.29 -0.63 -16.77
N SER A 46 -0.30 0.01 -17.94
CA SER A 46 -0.92 -0.50 -19.18
C SER A 46 -0.38 -1.86 -19.63
N SER A 47 0.78 -2.29 -19.13
CA SER A 47 1.36 -3.60 -19.40
C SER A 47 1.08 -4.66 -18.33
N GLY A 48 0.62 -4.27 -17.12
CA GLY A 48 0.48 -5.16 -15.96
C GLY A 48 1.78 -5.80 -15.45
N LEU A 49 2.93 -5.50 -16.09
CA LEU A 49 4.24 -6.11 -15.86
C LEU A 49 5.28 -5.11 -15.35
N ASP A 50 4.94 -3.82 -15.30
CA ASP A 50 5.88 -2.79 -14.85
C ASP A 50 6.19 -2.97 -13.37
N PRO A 51 7.43 -3.32 -12.98
CA PRO A 51 7.79 -3.53 -11.58
C PRO A 51 8.00 -2.21 -10.81
N HIS A 52 7.66 -1.07 -11.42
CA HIS A 52 7.90 0.25 -10.84
C HIS A 52 6.66 0.85 -10.19
N ILE A 53 6.88 1.45 -9.01
CA ILE A 53 5.90 2.29 -8.32
C ILE A 53 6.52 3.66 -8.01
N SER A 54 5.69 4.65 -7.69
CA SER A 54 6.18 5.94 -7.22
C SER A 54 6.83 5.81 -5.83
N PRO A 55 7.82 6.65 -5.47
CA PRO A 55 8.36 6.69 -4.12
C PRO A 55 7.28 6.93 -3.06
N ALA A 56 6.31 7.81 -3.34
CA ALA A 56 5.19 8.06 -2.45
C ALA A 56 4.35 6.80 -2.17
N ASN A 57 4.17 5.94 -3.18
CA ASN A 57 3.48 4.66 -3.02
C ASN A 57 4.31 3.66 -2.20
N ALA A 58 5.62 3.62 -2.41
CA ALA A 58 6.52 2.81 -1.57
C ALA A 58 6.49 3.25 -0.10
N ASP A 59 6.50 4.55 0.16
CA ASP A 59 6.47 5.14 1.51
C ASP A 59 5.19 4.80 2.28
N VAL A 60 4.02 4.92 1.63
CA VAL A 60 2.73 4.57 2.22
C VAL A 60 2.68 3.09 2.62
N GLN A 61 3.41 2.22 1.92
CA GLN A 61 3.43 0.79 2.17
C GLN A 61 4.54 0.34 3.13
N ALA A 62 5.55 1.16 3.38
CA ALA A 62 6.74 0.82 4.18
C ALA A 62 6.37 0.27 5.57
N ALA A 63 5.41 0.89 6.27
CA ALA A 63 4.96 0.44 7.58
C ALA A 63 4.34 -0.97 7.57
N ARG A 64 3.57 -1.30 6.52
CA ARG A 64 2.96 -2.62 6.35
C ARG A 64 4.02 -3.68 6.08
N VAL A 65 4.97 -3.37 5.18
CA VAL A 65 6.08 -4.27 4.83
C VAL A 65 6.97 -4.53 6.04
N ALA A 66 7.30 -3.49 6.80
CA ALA A 66 8.10 -3.59 8.02
C ALA A 66 7.45 -4.53 9.05
N LYS A 67 6.13 -4.36 9.28
CA LYS A 67 5.36 -5.25 10.17
C LYS A 67 5.36 -6.70 9.69
N ALA A 68 5.15 -6.93 8.39
CA ALA A 68 5.11 -8.28 7.82
C ALA A 68 6.46 -9.00 7.93
N ARG A 69 7.56 -8.26 7.78
CA ARG A 69 8.94 -8.78 7.85
C ARG A 69 9.57 -8.71 9.24
N LYS A 70 8.83 -8.22 10.25
CA LYS A 70 9.31 -8.04 11.64
C LYS A 70 10.58 -7.16 11.75
N ILE A 71 10.66 -6.13 10.91
CA ILE A 71 11.75 -5.13 10.89
C ILE A 71 11.22 -3.74 11.21
N SER A 72 12.11 -2.79 11.53
CA SER A 72 11.70 -1.39 11.71
C SER A 72 11.49 -0.69 10.37
N VAL A 73 10.64 0.34 10.36
CA VAL A 73 10.44 1.20 9.18
C VAL A 73 11.74 1.88 8.76
N ASP A 74 12.58 2.23 9.72
CA ASP A 74 13.90 2.85 9.50
C ASP A 74 14.88 1.93 8.77
N GLN A 75 14.63 0.62 8.73
CA GLN A 75 15.40 -0.34 7.92
C GLN A 75 14.87 -0.45 6.49
N VAL A 76 13.58 -0.13 6.27
CA VAL A 76 12.93 -0.20 4.96
C VAL A 76 13.16 1.08 4.15
N GLN A 77 13.09 2.24 4.80
CA GLN A 77 13.25 3.56 4.16
C GLN A 77 14.55 3.72 3.36
N PRO A 78 15.74 3.32 3.90
CA PRO A 78 16.99 3.37 3.15
C PRO A 78 16.99 2.46 1.92
N LEU A 79 16.30 1.33 1.99
CA LEU A 79 16.20 0.39 0.87
C LEU A 79 15.30 0.98 -0.24
N ILE A 80 14.18 1.61 0.12
CA ILE A 80 13.34 2.33 -0.85
C ILE A 80 14.19 3.38 -1.59
N ALA A 81 14.94 4.20 -0.86
CA ALA A 81 15.81 5.21 -1.45
C ALA A 81 16.91 4.60 -2.34
N GLN A 82 17.51 3.47 -1.93
CA GLN A 82 18.55 2.77 -2.68
C GLN A 82 18.03 2.20 -4.01
N TYR A 83 16.80 1.69 -4.03
CA TYR A 83 16.16 1.13 -5.22
C TYR A 83 15.23 2.14 -5.93
N THR A 84 15.36 3.43 -5.60
CA THR A 84 14.72 4.51 -6.34
C THR A 84 15.62 4.91 -7.50
N GLU A 85 15.17 4.59 -8.71
CA GLU A 85 15.81 4.99 -9.96
C GLU A 85 15.47 6.47 -10.22
N ARG A 86 16.52 7.28 -10.38
CA ARG A 86 16.40 8.69 -10.74
C ARG A 86 16.42 8.83 -12.27
N PRO A 87 15.72 9.82 -12.84
CA PRO A 87 15.74 10.02 -14.29
C PRO A 87 17.15 10.36 -14.79
N ASP A 88 17.58 9.69 -15.86
CA ASP A 88 18.95 9.76 -16.42
C ASP A 88 19.39 11.19 -16.81
N LEU A 89 18.46 12.12 -16.99
CA LEU A 89 18.73 13.50 -17.41
C LEU A 89 17.89 14.55 -16.66
N GLY A 90 17.52 14.32 -15.40
CA GLY A 90 16.95 15.34 -14.49
C GLY A 90 15.59 15.98 -14.87
N PHE A 91 15.12 15.78 -16.10
CA PHE A 91 13.94 16.40 -16.71
C PHE A 91 13.06 15.41 -17.50
N LEU A 92 13.54 14.19 -17.74
CA LEU A 92 12.82 13.17 -18.51
C LEU A 92 12.46 11.97 -17.63
N GLY A 93 11.30 12.02 -16.97
CA GLY A 93 10.74 10.92 -16.20
C GLY A 93 10.48 11.28 -14.73
N ALA A 94 9.50 10.62 -14.11
CA ALA A 94 9.29 10.67 -12.66
C ALA A 94 10.18 9.64 -11.96
N PRO A 95 10.64 9.87 -10.72
CA PRO A 95 11.37 8.87 -9.95
C PRO A 95 10.51 7.62 -9.74
N ARG A 96 11.15 6.46 -9.78
CA ARG A 96 10.48 5.15 -9.71
C ARG A 96 11.22 4.21 -8.77
N VAL A 97 10.49 3.43 -8.01
CA VAL A 97 11.04 2.40 -7.12
C VAL A 97 10.89 1.05 -7.80
N ASN A 98 12.00 0.33 -7.98
CA ASN A 98 12.00 -1.01 -8.54
C ASN A 98 11.59 -2.03 -7.47
N VAL A 99 10.34 -2.48 -7.50
CA VAL A 99 9.74 -3.36 -6.47
C VAL A 99 10.42 -4.73 -6.44
N LEU A 100 10.80 -5.26 -7.61
CA LEU A 100 11.45 -6.57 -7.70
C LEU A 100 12.80 -6.54 -6.96
N MET A 101 13.66 -5.59 -7.31
CA MET A 101 14.98 -5.47 -6.69
C MET A 101 14.89 -5.13 -5.20
N LEU A 102 13.94 -4.27 -4.82
CA LEU A 102 13.66 -3.97 -3.42
C LEU A 102 13.26 -5.22 -2.63
N ASN A 103 12.39 -6.07 -3.19
CA ASN A 103 11.98 -7.32 -2.54
C ASN A 103 13.13 -8.31 -2.38
N VAL A 104 13.96 -8.49 -3.42
CA VAL A 104 15.16 -9.33 -3.35
C VAL A 104 16.10 -8.86 -2.25
N ALA A 105 16.32 -7.55 -2.14
CA ALA A 105 17.17 -6.97 -1.11
C ALA A 105 16.60 -7.14 0.31
N LEU A 106 15.28 -6.95 0.45
CA LEU A 106 14.58 -7.20 1.69
C LEU A 106 14.65 -8.68 2.07
N ASP A 107 14.56 -9.62 1.12
CA ASP A 107 14.63 -11.06 1.37
C ASP A 107 16.03 -11.49 1.84
N GLN A 108 17.08 -10.91 1.27
CA GLN A 108 18.47 -11.18 1.70
C GLN A 108 18.75 -10.69 3.12
N ARG A 109 18.15 -9.57 3.54
CA ARG A 109 18.34 -9.00 4.88
C ARG A 109 17.38 -9.54 5.92
N SER A 110 16.15 -9.83 5.50
CA SER A 110 15.01 -10.13 6.38
C SER A 110 13.95 -10.92 5.60
N PRO A 111 14.14 -12.24 5.45
CA PRO A 111 13.24 -13.10 4.68
C PRO A 111 11.82 -13.03 5.24
N SER A 112 10.83 -12.95 4.35
CA SER A 112 9.44 -13.00 4.80
C SER A 112 9.16 -14.38 5.39
N SER A 113 8.61 -14.44 6.61
CA SER A 113 8.04 -15.70 7.12
C SER A 113 6.90 -16.09 6.17
N LYS A 114 7.03 -17.26 5.53
CA LYS A 114 5.87 -17.97 4.98
C LYS A 114 4.95 -18.42 6.11
#